data_AF-A0A4Q3GRF5-F1
#
_entry.id   AF-A0A4Q3GRF5-F1
#
_cell.length_a   1.000
_cell.length_b   1.000
_cell.length_c   1.000
_cell.angle_alpha   90.00
_cell.angle_beta   90.00
_cell.angle_gamma   90.00
#
_symmetry.space_group_name_H-M   'P 1'
#
loop_
_entity.id
_entity.type
_entity.pdbx_description
1 polymer ?
#
loop_
_entity_poly.entity_id
_entity_poly.type
_entity_poly.pdbx_seq_one_letter_code
_entity_poly.pdbx_strand_id
1 'polypeptide(L)'
;LAGEPSDPHQPILLTTETDNPNGAVVRFFVDRAVPQSADGYRRIVYMFSGHDPDAVTEARQAWRALRDGNEVTYWQQEGDGRWVKKA
;
A
#
# COMPACT_ATOMS: atom_id res chain seq x y z
N LEU A 1 -12.91 -4.70 -11.05
CA LEU A 1 -11.48 -4.75 -11.42
C LEU A 1 -11.27 -3.69 -12.49
N ALA A 2 -10.08 -3.08 -12.57
CA ALA A 2 -9.74 -2.13 -13.62
C ALA A 2 -9.78 -2.76 -15.01
N GLY A 3 -9.96 -1.92 -16.03
CA GLY A 3 -10.09 -2.29 -17.44
C GLY A 3 -11.37 -1.80 -18.11
N GLU A 4 -12.23 -1.07 -17.41
CA GLU A 4 -13.55 -0.66 -17.92
C GLU A 4 -13.64 0.85 -18.19
N PRO A 5 -14.46 1.30 -19.16
CA PRO A 5 -14.67 2.73 -19.42
C PRO A 5 -15.20 3.52 -18.21
N SER A 6 -15.80 2.82 -17.23
CA SER A 6 -16.32 3.43 -16.01
C SER A 6 -15.28 3.60 -14.90
N ASP A 7 -14.06 3.09 -15.07
CA ASP A 7 -12.98 3.17 -14.08
C ASP A 7 -12.75 4.60 -13.55
N PRO A 8 -12.75 5.68 -14.38
CA PRO A 8 -12.59 7.04 -13.88
C PRO A 8 -13.63 7.50 -12.86
N HIS A 9 -14.78 6.82 -12.79
CA HIS A 9 -15.88 7.13 -11.88
C HIS A 9 -15.90 6.24 -10.63
N GLN A 10 -15.02 5.25 -10.54
CA GLN A 10 -14.97 4.33 -9.41
C GLN A 10 -14.24 4.98 -8.22
N PRO A 11 -14.90 5.21 -7.07
CA PRO A 11 -14.25 5.81 -5.91
C PRO A 11 -13.19 4.87 -5.29
N ILE A 12 -13.38 3.56 -5.46
CA ILE A 12 -12.41 2.52 -5.12
C ILE A 12 -12.28 1.64 -6.35
N LEU A 13 -11.08 1.58 -6.92
CA LEU A 13 -10.76 0.72 -8.04
C LEU A 13 -9.73 -0.32 -7.62
N LEU A 14 -10.01 -1.58 -7.93
CA LEU A 14 -9.11 -2.70 -7.69
C LEU A 14 -8.38 -3.04 -8.98
N THR A 15 -7.05 -3.11 -8.94
CA THR A 15 -6.21 -3.46 -10.08
C THR A 15 -5.07 -4.38 -9.64
N THR A 16 -4.66 -5.27 -10.53
CA THR A 16 -3.40 -6.03 -10.41
C THR A 16 -2.27 -5.37 -11.21
N GLU A 17 -2.59 -4.32 -11.96
CA GLU A 17 -1.67 -3.56 -12.79
C GLU A 17 -1.15 -2.31 -12.05
N THR A 18 -0.24 -1.58 -12.68
CA THR A 18 0.43 -0.42 -12.07
C THR A 18 -0.24 0.92 -12.37
N ASP A 19 -1.22 0.95 -13.25
CA ASP A 19 -1.94 2.14 -13.68
C ASP A 19 -2.86 2.74 -12.60
N ASN A 20 -3.33 3.97 -12.86
CA ASN A 20 -4.20 4.74 -11.96
C ASN A 20 -5.35 5.43 -12.73
N PRO A 21 -6.24 4.66 -13.38
CA PRO A 21 -7.23 5.21 -14.30
C PRO A 21 -8.34 6.02 -13.59
N ASN A 22 -8.53 5.82 -12.29
CA ASN A 22 -9.46 6.62 -11.48
C ASN A 22 -8.81 7.84 -10.80
N GLY A 23 -7.53 8.10 -11.05
CA GLY A 23 -6.82 9.24 -10.46
C GLY A 23 -6.77 9.20 -8.93
N ALA A 24 -6.73 8.00 -8.33
CA ALA A 24 -6.65 7.85 -6.89
C ALA A 24 -5.40 8.54 -6.33
N VAL A 25 -5.58 9.32 -5.26
CA VAL A 25 -4.47 9.98 -4.56
C VAL A 25 -3.94 9.15 -3.38
N VAL A 26 -4.67 8.08 -3.01
CA VAL A 26 -4.25 7.10 -2.00
C VAL A 26 -4.28 5.71 -2.63
N ARG A 27 -3.18 4.95 -2.50
CA ARG A 27 -3.11 3.57 -3.01
C ARG A 27 -2.82 2.57 -1.91
N PHE A 28 -3.63 1.52 -1.86
CA PHE A 28 -3.41 0.38 -0.97
C PHE A 28 -2.76 -0.76 -1.75
N PHE A 29 -1.76 -1.34 -1.13
CA PHE A 29 -1.03 -2.50 -1.61
C PHE A 29 -1.30 -3.64 -0.62
N VAL A 30 -1.85 -4.74 -1.11
CA VAL A 30 -2.27 -5.89 -0.31
C VAL A 30 -1.73 -7.16 -0.94
N ASP A 31 -1.75 -8.26 -0.18
CA ASP A 31 -1.42 -9.60 -0.70
C ASP A 31 -0.08 -9.66 -1.44
N ARG A 32 0.97 -9.15 -0.79
CA ARG A 32 2.36 -9.12 -1.31
C ARG A 32 2.55 -8.29 -2.59
N ALA A 33 1.63 -7.40 -2.93
CA ALA A 33 1.86 -6.37 -3.95
C ALA A 33 2.88 -5.34 -3.44
N VAL A 34 4.19 -5.62 -3.53
CA VAL A 34 5.22 -4.76 -2.95
C VAL A 34 5.29 -3.41 -3.70
N PRO A 35 5.09 -2.25 -3.02
CA PRO A 35 5.21 -0.95 -3.67
C PRO A 35 6.66 -0.65 -4.05
N GLN A 36 6.86 -0.17 -5.29
CA GLN A 36 8.17 0.20 -5.83
C GLN A 36 8.41 1.73 -5.78
N SER A 37 7.34 2.53 -5.82
CA SER A 37 7.40 4.00 -5.75
C SER A 37 6.13 4.55 -5.09
N ALA A 38 6.24 5.75 -4.52
CA ALA A 38 5.10 6.55 -4.04
C ALA A 38 4.69 7.65 -5.05
N ASP A 39 5.40 7.78 -6.18
CA ASP A 39 5.19 8.84 -7.17
C ASP A 39 3.75 8.87 -7.69
N GLY A 40 3.21 10.08 -7.83
CA GLY A 40 1.84 10.29 -8.26
C GLY A 40 0.78 10.07 -7.18
N TYR A 41 1.15 9.57 -6.00
CA TYR A 41 0.26 9.41 -4.85
C TYR A 41 0.59 10.38 -3.73
N ARG A 42 -0.43 10.86 -3.03
CA ARG A 42 -0.25 11.61 -1.79
C ARG A 42 0.07 10.69 -0.61
N ARG A 43 -0.39 9.44 -0.69
CA ARG A 43 -0.16 8.41 0.33
C ARG A 43 -0.24 7.04 -0.30
N ILE A 44 0.68 6.17 0.08
CA ILE A 44 0.55 4.74 -0.15
C ILE A 44 0.42 4.02 1.20
N VAL A 45 -0.27 2.90 1.19
CA VAL A 45 -0.43 2.03 2.35
C VAL A 45 -0.07 0.61 1.93
N TYR A 46 1.02 0.08 2.48
CA TYR A 46 1.38 -1.32 2.28
C TYR A 46 0.91 -2.16 3.46
N MET A 47 -0.02 -3.07 3.19
CA MET A 47 -0.57 -4.01 4.16
C MET A 47 0.04 -5.39 3.93
N PHE A 48 0.55 -5.98 5.00
CA PHE A 48 1.18 -7.29 4.97
C PHE A 48 0.86 -8.06 6.26
N SER A 49 0.92 -9.38 6.20
CA SER A 49 0.73 -10.23 7.38
C SER A 49 1.98 -10.23 8.24
N GLY A 50 1.86 -9.84 9.51
CA GLY A 50 2.94 -9.94 10.49
C GLY A 50 3.28 -11.39 10.90
N HIS A 51 2.43 -12.35 10.53
CA HIS A 51 2.64 -13.78 10.81
C HIS A 51 3.35 -14.52 9.66
N ASP A 52 3.55 -13.86 8.52
CA ASP A 52 4.27 -14.40 7.38
C ASP A 52 5.70 -13.82 7.34
N PRO A 53 6.75 -14.63 7.62
CA PRO A 53 8.13 -14.17 7.62
C PRO A 53 8.61 -13.58 6.29
N ASP A 54 8.09 -14.07 5.17
CA ASP A 54 8.47 -13.58 3.84
C ASP A 54 7.85 -12.20 3.61
N ALA A 55 6.56 -12.04 3.93
CA ALA A 55 5.87 -10.75 3.82
C ALA A 55 6.51 -9.69 4.74
N VAL A 56 6.95 -10.07 5.94
CA VAL A 56 7.71 -9.19 6.84
C VAL A 56 9.06 -8.79 6.23
N THR A 57 9.74 -9.72 5.56
CA THR A 57 11.01 -9.45 4.89
C THR A 57 10.83 -8.48 3.72
N GLU A 58 9.81 -8.70 2.89
CA GLU A 58 9.43 -7.80 1.79
C GLU A 58 9.07 -6.40 2.30
N ALA A 59 8.27 -6.30 3.38
CA ALA A 59 7.93 -5.03 4.01
C ALA A 59 9.14 -4.26 4.52
N ARG A 60 10.13 -4.96 5.10
CA ARG A 60 11.39 -4.33 5.51
C ARG A 60 12.20 -3.81 4.32
N GLN A 61 12.17 -4.51 3.18
CA GLN A 61 12.85 -4.06 1.96
C GLN A 61 12.15 -2.83 1.38
N ALA A 62 10.83 -2.86 1.24
CA ALA A 62 10.03 -1.73 0.77
C ALA A 62 10.21 -0.49 1.66
N TRP A 63 10.20 -0.67 2.99
CA TRP A 63 10.46 0.42 3.95
C TRP A 63 11.82 1.08 3.68
N ARG A 64 12.88 0.29 3.48
CA ARG A 64 14.22 0.83 3.23
C ARG A 64 14.31 1.56 1.90
N ALA A 65 13.65 1.06 0.86
CA ALA A 65 13.64 1.67 -0.47
C ALA A 65 12.87 3.00 -0.48
N LEU A 66 11.77 3.09 0.27
CA LEU A 66 10.86 4.23 0.21
C LEU A 66 11.10 5.28 1.30
N ARG A 67 11.83 4.97 2.38
CA ARG A 67 12.11 5.94 3.45
C ARG A 67 12.86 7.20 2.95
N ASP A 68 13.72 7.03 1.94
CA ASP A 68 14.55 8.12 1.43
C ASP A 68 13.68 8.93 0.45
N GLY A 69 13.21 10.10 0.88
CA GLY A 69 12.33 10.96 0.08
C GLY A 69 10.85 10.91 0.46
N ASN A 70 10.45 10.06 1.43
CA ASN A 70 9.07 9.99 1.92
C ASN A 70 9.00 10.01 3.44
N GLU A 71 7.90 10.56 3.99
CA GLU A 71 7.53 10.32 5.38
C GLU A 71 6.95 8.91 5.51
N VAL A 72 7.61 8.06 6.30
CA VAL A 72 7.19 6.67 6.52
C VAL A 72 6.76 6.45 7.96
N THR A 73 5.67 5.72 8.15
CA THR A 73 5.16 5.32 9.46
C THR A 73 4.74 3.86 9.44
N TYR A 74 5.04 3.13 10.51
CA TYR A 74 4.65 1.74 10.70
C TYR A 74 3.53 1.66 11.74
N TRP A 75 2.44 1.01 11.36
CA TRP A 75 1.28 0.75 12.21
C TRP A 75 1.07 -0.74 12.35
N GLN A 76 0.68 -1.18 13.55
CA GLN A 76 0.38 -2.57 13.84
C GLN A 76 -0.97 -2.67 14.54
N GLN A 77 -1.77 -3.65 14.15
CA GLN A 77 -3.01 -3.99 14.84
C GLN A 77 -2.69 -4.77 16.13
N GLU A 78 -3.27 -4.34 17.25
CA GLU A 78 -3.22 -5.05 18.53
C GLU A 78 -4.31 -6.13 18.61
N GLY A 79 -4.25 -7.00 19.62
CA GLY A 79 -5.17 -8.13 19.76
C GLY A 79 -6.64 -7.73 19.96
N ASP A 80 -6.90 -6.47 20.33
CA ASP A 80 -8.25 -5.88 20.43
C ASP A 80 -8.73 -5.25 19.11
N GLY A 81 -7.94 -5.34 18.04
CA GLY A 81 -8.24 -4.78 16.73
C GLY A 81 -7.81 -3.33 16.53
N ARG A 82 -7.26 -2.65 17.55
CA ARG A 82 -6.81 -1.26 17.45
C ARG A 82 -5.49 -1.15 16.71
N TRP A 83 -5.34 -0.13 15.87
CA TRP A 83 -4.06 0.17 15.21
C TRP A 83 -3.22 1.15 16.03
N VAL A 84 -1.95 0.82 16.24
CA VAL A 84 -1.00 1.64 16.98
C VAL A 84 0.23 1.91 16.12
N LYS A 85 0.63 3.19 16.04
CA LYS A 85 1.88 3.61 15.41
C LYS A 85 3.07 3.11 16.24
N LYS A 86 3.96 2.33 15.63
CA LYS A 86 5.15 1.74 16.25
C LYS A 86 6.44 2.46 15.81
N ALA A 87 6.45 3.08 14.63
CA ALA A 87 7.51 3.95 14.13
C ALA A 87 6.92 5.04 13.22
#